data_AF-V2WGD7-F1
#
_entry.id   AF-V2WGD7-F1
#
_cell.length_a   1.000
_cell.length_b   1.000
_cell.length_c   1.000
_cell.angle_alpha   90.00
_cell.angle_beta   90.00
_cell.angle_gamma   90.00
#
_symmetry.space_group_name_H-M   'P 1'
#
loop_
_entity.id
_entity.type
_entity.pdbx_description
1 polymer ?
#
loop_
_entity_poly.entity_id
_entity_poly.type
_entity_poly.pdbx_seq_one_letter_code
_entity_poly.pdbx_strand_id
1 'polypeptide(L)'
;MTPRAISHDEDTYPSPEQFNPERWTKDDKLDTDMRDTTAIFGFGRRICPGRFVANSMMFLTIVTILAAFDIGKSDGEDEPKVEYTSAIQ
;
A
#
# COMPACT_ATOMS: atom_id res chain seq x y z
N MET A 1 -8.63 -15.99 -6.86
CA MET A 1 -8.76 -14.55 -6.54
C MET A 1 -7.36 -13.95 -6.57
N THR A 2 -7.12 -12.94 -7.42
CA THR A 2 -5.79 -12.30 -7.54
C THR A 2 -5.59 -11.25 -6.43
N PRO A 3 -4.34 -10.90 -6.05
CA PRO A 3 -4.09 -9.85 -5.07
C PRO A 3 -4.74 -8.52 -5.42
N ARG A 4 -4.75 -8.13 -6.71
CA ARG A 4 -5.44 -6.91 -7.19
C ARG A 4 -6.94 -6.96 -6.92
N ALA A 5 -7.60 -8.08 -7.23
CA ALA A 5 -9.04 -8.21 -6.97
C ALA A 5 -9.40 -8.12 -5.48
N ILE A 6 -8.49 -8.53 -4.58
CA ILE A 6 -8.70 -8.41 -3.14
C ILE A 6 -8.49 -6.98 -2.67
N SER A 7 -7.43 -6.30 -3.12
CA SER A 7 -7.13 -4.93 -2.70
C SER A 7 -8.03 -3.87 -3.35
N HIS A 8 -8.75 -4.23 -4.41
CA HIS A 8 -9.68 -3.35 -5.13
C HIS A 8 -11.15 -3.78 -5.01
N ASP A 9 -11.47 -4.61 -4.03
CA ASP A 9 -12.85 -4.94 -3.69
C ASP A 9 -13.54 -3.72 -3.06
N GLU A 10 -14.51 -3.12 -3.75
CA GLU A 10 -15.20 -1.89 -3.30
C GLU A 10 -16.02 -2.09 -2.02
N ASP A 11 -16.50 -3.31 -1.77
CA ASP A 11 -17.24 -3.67 -0.55
C ASP A 11 -16.32 -3.61 0.69
N THR A 12 -15.04 -3.95 0.50
CA THR A 12 -14.02 -3.91 1.56
C THR A 12 -13.31 -2.55 1.62
N TYR A 13 -12.98 -1.98 0.46
CA TYR A 13 -12.18 -0.77 0.30
C TYR A 13 -12.93 0.26 -0.54
N PRO A 14 -13.77 1.13 0.06
CA PRO A 14 -14.51 2.16 -0.68
C PRO A 14 -13.58 3.10 -1.46
N SER A 15 -13.82 3.29 -2.77
CA SER A 15 -12.91 4.06 -3.65
C SER A 15 -11.46 3.53 -3.64
N PRO A 16 -11.23 2.26 -4.06
CA PRO A 16 -9.93 1.60 -3.92
C PRO A 16 -8.84 2.15 -4.83
N GLU A 17 -9.22 2.83 -5.91
CA GLU A 17 -8.29 3.47 -6.86
C GLU A 17 -7.75 4.82 -6.31
N GLN A 18 -8.28 5.32 -5.19
CA GLN A 18 -7.80 6.55 -4.55
C GLN A 18 -6.76 6.24 -3.46
N PHE A 19 -5.66 6.97 -3.46
CA PHE A 19 -4.71 6.95 -2.36
C PHE A 19 -5.29 7.66 -1.14
N ASN A 20 -5.76 6.88 -0.16
CA ASN A 20 -6.39 7.37 1.08
C ASN A 20 -5.72 6.69 2.29
N PRO A 21 -4.75 7.34 2.96
CA PRO A 21 -4.13 6.85 4.18
C PRO A 21 -5.09 6.74 5.37
N GLU A 22 -6.06 7.65 5.48
CA GLU A 22 -7.03 7.75 6.58
C GLU A 22 -7.94 6.53 6.65
N ARG A 23 -8.03 5.75 5.57
CA ARG A 23 -8.74 4.47 5.55
C ARG A 23 -8.25 3.49 6.62
N TRP A 24 -7.00 3.59 7.06
CA TRP A 24 -6.38 2.69 8.04
C TRP A 24 -6.50 3.21 9.48
N THR A 25 -7.18 4.34 9.69
CA THR A 25 -7.36 4.97 11.00
C THR A 25 -8.84 5.23 11.32
N LYS A 26 -9.17 5.16 12.60
CA LYS A 26 -10.48 5.46 13.17
C LYS A 26 -10.27 6.23 14.46
N ASP A 27 -10.87 7.42 14.58
CA ASP A 27 -10.72 8.32 15.72
C ASP A 27 -9.24 8.60 16.08
N ASP A 28 -8.42 8.90 15.06
CA ASP A 28 -6.97 9.14 15.14
C ASP A 28 -6.15 7.97 15.73
N LYS A 29 -6.73 6.76 15.74
CA LYS A 29 -6.07 5.52 16.14
C LYS A 29 -6.07 4.54 14.98
N LEU A 30 -5.17 3.56 15.04
CA LEU A 30 -5.19 2.46 14.07
C LEU A 30 -6.53 1.70 14.18
N ASP A 31 -7.19 1.50 13.04
CA ASP A 31 -8.41 0.71 13.00
C ASP A 31 -8.08 -0.77 13.11
N THR A 32 -8.42 -1.39 14.25
CA THR A 32 -8.21 -2.81 14.51
C THR A 32 -9.25 -3.70 13.85
N ASP A 33 -10.39 -3.15 13.44
CA ASP A 33 -11.46 -3.89 12.76
C ASP A 33 -11.17 -4.04 11.26
N MET A 34 -10.15 -3.33 10.77
CA MET A 34 -9.78 -3.34 9.37
C MET A 34 -9.14 -4.67 8.94
N ARG A 35 -9.44 -5.08 7.71
CA ARG A 35 -8.92 -6.34 7.15
C ARG A 35 -7.39 -6.36 7.10
N ASP A 36 -6.84 -7.52 7.47
CA ASP A 36 -5.41 -7.82 7.40
C ASP A 36 -4.86 -7.64 5.98
N THR A 37 -3.86 -6.77 5.85
CA THR A 37 -3.18 -6.47 4.58
C THR A 37 -2.29 -7.60 4.10
N THR A 38 -2.06 -8.64 4.92
CA THR A 38 -1.23 -9.80 4.60
C THR A 38 -1.64 -10.51 3.32
N ALA A 39 -2.91 -10.38 2.89
CA ALA A 39 -3.41 -10.91 1.63
C ALA A 39 -2.58 -10.50 0.39
N ILE A 40 -1.89 -9.35 0.42
CA ILE A 40 -1.01 -8.90 -0.67
C ILE A 40 0.17 -9.87 -0.90
N PHE A 41 0.54 -10.64 0.12
CA PHE A 41 1.59 -11.65 0.08
C PHE A 41 1.11 -13.05 -0.32
N GLY A 42 -0.18 -13.19 -0.65
CA GLY A 42 -0.82 -14.47 -0.96
C GLY A 42 -1.31 -15.23 0.28
N PHE A 43 -1.63 -16.51 0.11
CA PHE A 43 -2.28 -17.33 1.15
C PHE A 43 -1.73 -18.76 1.21
N GLY A 44 -1.99 -19.42 2.35
CA GLY A 44 -1.70 -20.84 2.56
C GLY A 44 -0.20 -21.16 2.63
N ARG A 45 0.15 -22.40 2.31
CA ARG A 45 1.55 -22.92 2.44
C ARG A 45 2.58 -22.21 1.56
N ARG A 46 2.14 -21.40 0.59
CA ARG A 46 2.98 -20.65 -0.35
C ARG A 46 2.88 -19.14 -0.16
N ILE A 47 2.29 -18.68 0.93
CA ILE A 47 2.36 -17.26 1.31
C ILE A 47 3.81 -16.79 1.33
N CYS A 48 4.07 -15.55 0.91
CA CYS A 48 5.43 -15.02 0.85
C CYS A 48 6.17 -15.26 2.18
N PRO A 49 7.26 -16.05 2.18
CA PRO A 49 8.02 -16.29 3.40
C PRO A 49 8.75 -15.02 3.86
N GLY A 50 9.09 -14.12 2.93
CA GLY A 50 9.77 -12.86 3.19
C GLY A 50 8.88 -11.73 3.71
N ARG A 51 7.56 -11.91 3.88
CA ARG A 51 6.62 -10.84 4.26
C ARG A 51 7.00 -10.10 5.54
N PHE A 52 7.57 -10.80 6.52
CA PHE A 52 8.00 -10.17 7.77
C PHE A 52 9.19 -9.23 7.57
N VAL A 53 10.18 -9.67 6.78
CA VAL A 53 11.33 -8.84 6.42
C VAL A 53 10.88 -7.67 5.55
N ALA A 54 10.00 -7.91 4.58
CA ALA A 54 9.46 -6.88 3.70
C ALA A 54 8.72 -5.79 4.48
N ASN A 55 7.86 -6.15 5.44
CA ASN A 55 7.14 -5.18 6.26
C ASN A 55 8.09 -4.32 7.10
N SER A 56 9.04 -4.94 7.81
CA SER A 56 10.02 -4.22 8.63
C SER A 56 10.91 -3.31 7.78
N MET A 57 11.39 -3.82 6.65
CA MET A 57 12.24 -3.06 5.72
C MET A 57 11.47 -1.88 5.13
N MET A 58 10.23 -2.09 4.66
CA MET A 58 9.41 -1.02 4.09
C MET A 58 9.20 0.11 5.10
N PHE A 59 8.84 -0.22 6.34
CA PHE A 59 8.66 0.77 7.40
C PHE A 59 9.95 1.57 7.65
N LEU A 60 11.07 0.87 7.86
CA LEU A 60 12.35 1.52 8.12
C LEU A 60 12.81 2.39 6.95
N THR A 61 12.65 1.91 5.72
CA THR A 61 13.01 2.66 4.52
C THR A 61 12.19 3.95 4.40
N ILE A 62 10.86 3.87 4.56
CA ILE A 62 9.99 5.07 4.48
C ILE A 62 10.37 6.07 5.58
N VAL A 63 10.46 5.63 6.83
CA VAL A 63 10.80 6.52 7.96
C VAL A 63 12.18 7.14 7.79
N THR A 64 13.17 6.37 7.34
CA THR A 64 14.53 6.89 7.12
C THR A 64 14.57 7.94 6.01
N ILE A 65 13.85 7.71 4.92
CA ILE A 65 13.76 8.67 3.81
C ILE A 65 13.11 9.98 4.31
N LEU A 66 11.96 9.89 4.98
CA LEU A 66 11.23 11.06 5.48
C LEU A 66 11.99 11.81 6.59
N ALA A 67 12.84 11.11 7.36
CA ALA A 67 13.66 11.73 8.39
C ALA A 67 14.90 12.45 7.82
N ALA A 68 15.43 11.98 6.69
CA ALA A 68 16.68 12.48 6.11
C ALA A 68 16.46 13.50 4.97
N PHE A 69 15.30 13.46 4.31
CA PHE A 69 15.04 14.25 3.11
C PHE A 69 13.65 14.89 3.14
N ASP A 70 13.53 16.05 2.48
CA ASP A 70 12.25 16.62 2.09
C ASP A 70 11.96 16.20 0.63
N ILE A 71 10.80 15.58 0.40
CA ILE A 71 10.42 15.03 -0.90
C ILE A 71 9.43 15.98 -1.54
N GLY A 72 9.89 16.66 -2.58
CA GLY A 72 9.08 17.55 -3.39
C GLY A 72 9.25 17.26 -4.88
N LYS A 73 8.37 17.89 -5.66
CA LYS A 73 8.47 17.92 -7.11
C LYS A 73 9.63 18.82 -7.54
N SER A 74 10.26 18.51 -8.67
CA SER A 74 11.25 19.39 -9.29
C SER A 74 10.58 20.65 -9.86
N ASP A 75 11.28 21.78 -9.82
CA ASP A 75 10.77 23.05 -10.32
C ASP A 75 10.45 22.98 -11.82
N GLY A 76 9.20 23.29 -12.17
CA GLY A 76 8.75 23.41 -13.57
C GLY A 76 8.34 22.11 -14.26
N GLU A 77 8.32 20.96 -13.57
CA GLU A 77 7.77 19.73 -14.13
C GLU A 77 6.23 19.68 -13.97
N ASP A 78 5.54 18.71 -14.59
CA ASP A 78 4.12 18.42 -14.38
C ASP A 78 3.92 17.32 -13.34
N GLU A 79 2.69 17.13 -12.83
CA GLU A 79 2.43 15.96 -11.97
C GLU A 79 2.76 14.66 -12.72
N PRO A 80 3.40 13.68 -12.04
CA PRO A 80 3.71 12.41 -12.68
C PRO A 80 2.42 11.72 -13.11
N LYS A 81 2.33 11.38 -14.41
CA LYS A 81 1.22 10.59 -14.92
C LYS A 81 1.30 9.19 -14.35
N VAL A 82 0.33 8.82 -13.51
CA VAL A 82 0.24 7.49 -12.93
C VAL A 82 -0.51 6.58 -13.90
N GLU A 83 0.24 5.76 -14.64
CA GLU A 83 -0.32 4.70 -15.50
C GLU A 83 -0.04 3.34 -14.87
N TYR A 84 -1.09 2.60 -14.53
CA TYR A 84 -0.97 1.23 -14.04
C TYR A 84 -0.89 0.26 -15.21
N THR A 85 0.30 -0.30 -15.47
CA THR A 85 0.45 -1.40 -16.43
C THR A 85 0.24 -2.73 -15.72
N SER A 86 -0.81 -3.47 -16.11
CA SER A 86 -0.95 -4.86 -15.69
C SER A 86 0.08 -5.70 -16.45
N ALA A 87 1.04 -6.31 -15.74
CA ALA A 87 2.06 -7.20 -16.31
C ALA A 87 1.51 -8.50 -16.93
N ILE A 88 0.19 -8.63 -17.07
CA ILE A 88 -0.51 -9.75 -17.69
C ILE A 88 -1.66 -9.15 -18.52
N GLN A 89 -1.37 -8.85 -19.79
CA GLN A 89 -2.35 -8.95 -20.87
C GLN A 89 -2.07 -10.24 -21.63
#